data_AF-A0A542YHU8-F1
#
_entry.id   AF-A0A542YHU8-F1
#
_cell.length_a   1.000
_cell.length_b   1.000
_cell.length_c   1.000
_cell.angle_alpha   90.00
_cell.angle_beta   90.00
_cell.angle_gamma   90.00
#
_symmetry.space_group_name_H-M   'P 1'
#
loop_
_entity.id
_entity.type
_entity.pdbx_description
1 polymer ?
#
loop_
_entity_poly.entity_id
_entity_poly.type
_entity_poly.pdbx_seq_one_letter_code
_entity_poly.pdbx_strand_id
1 'polypeptide(L)' 'MNIVAFVISFIVFVGGLLLMGFSFSTPGVELVMFLGGILAVGVAVAIPAHLLKRIDR' A
#
# COMPACT_ATOMS: atom_id res chain seq x y z
N MET A 1 -4.08 7.70 -17.21
CA MET A 1 -3.70 6.83 -16.07
C MET A 1 -2.80 5.74 -16.60
N ASN A 2 -1.49 5.82 -16.32
CA ASN A 2 -0.54 4.81 -16.76
C ASN A 2 -0.91 3.46 -16.11
N ILE A 3 -1.28 2.47 -16.94
CA ILE A 3 -1.70 1.14 -16.50
C ILE A 3 -0.67 0.50 -15.56
N VAL A 4 0.62 0.78 -15.79
CA VAL A 4 1.73 0.26 -14.97
C VAL A 4 1.65 0.80 -13.55
N ALA A 5 1.40 2.10 -13.40
CA ALA A 5 1.30 2.73 -12.08
C ALA A 5 0.05 2.26 -11.32
N PHE A 6 -1.06 2.01 -12.03
CA PHE A 6 -2.25 1.41 -11.43
C PHE A 6 -1.97 -0.01 -10.91
N VAL A 7 -1.30 -0.84 -11.70
CA VAL A 7 -0.93 -2.22 -11.30
C VAL A 7 0.01 -2.19 -10.09
N ILE A 8 1.01 -1.31 -10.08
CA ILE A 8 1.92 -1.16 -8.93
C ILE A 8 1.13 -0.73 -7.69
N SER A 9 0.26 0.27 -7.79
CA SER A 9 -0.59 0.69 -6.67
C SER A 9 -1.47 -0.44 -6.14
N PHE A 10 -2.04 -1.25 -7.04
CA PHE A 10 -2.87 -2.39 -6.65
C PHE A 10 -2.06 -3.46 -5.90
N ILE A 11 -0.84 -3.77 -6.36
CA ILE A 11 0.06 -4.70 -5.67
C ILE A 11 0.40 -4.19 -4.27
N VAL A 12 0.75 -2.91 -4.13
CA VAL A 12 1.07 -2.30 -2.82
C VAL A 12 -0.15 -2.30 -1.90
N PHE A 13 -1.34 -2.06 -2.44
CA PHE A 13 -2.59 -2.10 -1.68
C PHE A 13 -2.85 -3.50 -1.11
N VAL A 14 -2.84 -4.52 -1.96
CA VAL A 14 -3.06 -5.92 -1.55
C VAL A 14 -1.96 -6.36 -0.58
N GLY A 15 -0.70 -6.00 -0.84
CA GLY A 15 0.42 -6.26 0.06
C GLY A 15 0.21 -5.65 1.45
N GLY A 16 -0.28 -4.41 1.52
CA GLY A 16 -0.61 -3.75 2.79
C GLY A 16 -1.73 -4.44 3.56
N LEU A 17 -2.77 -4.93 2.86
CA LEU A 17 -3.84 -5.73 3.46
C LEU A 17 -3.31 -7.06 4.03
N LEU A 18 -2.44 -7.74 3.29
CA LEU A 18 -1.80 -8.98 3.77
C LEU A 18 -0.91 -8.71 4.98
N LEU A 19 -0.15 -7.61 5.00
CA LEU A 19 0.69 -7.23 6.14
C LEU A 19 -0.14 -7.05 7.42
N MET A 20 -1.29 -6.38 7.32
CA MET A 20 -2.23 -6.24 8.44
C MET A 20 -2.88 -7.57 8.84
N GLY A 21 -3.16 -8.46 7.89
CA GLY A 21 -3.69 -9.79 8.21
C GLY A 21 -2.68 -10.64 8.98
N PHE A 22 -1.43 -10.66 8.54
CA PHE A 22 -0.35 -11.43 9.17
C PHE A 22 0.15 -10.83 10.48
N SER A 23 -0.17 -9.57 10.79
CA SER A 23 0.27 -8.92 12.03
C SER A 23 -0.18 -9.67 13.27
N PHE A 24 -1.35 -10.32 13.25
CA PHE A 24 -1.87 -11.09 14.38
C PHE A 24 -1.27 -12.50 14.50
N SER A 25 -0.57 -12.97 13.46
CA SER A 25 0.03 -14.31 13.42
C SER A 25 1.55 -14.29 13.64
N THR A 26 2.16 -13.11 13.84
CA THR A 26 3.62 -12.98 13.92
C THR A 26 4.02 -12.29 15.23
N PRO A 27 4.38 -13.07 16.26
CA PRO A 27 4.71 -12.55 17.58
C PRO A 27 5.91 -11.61 17.56
N GLY A 28 5.83 -10.50 18.29
CA GLY A 28 6.94 -9.56 18.53
C GLY A 28 7.11 -8.43 17.51
N VAL A 29 6.35 -8.44 16.41
CA VAL A 29 6.36 -7.37 15.38
C VAL A 29 4.94 -6.99 14.92
N GLU A 30 3.93 -7.32 15.71
CA GLU A 30 2.50 -7.15 15.41
C GLU A 30 2.18 -5.69 15.10
N LEU A 31 2.60 -4.78 15.98
CA LEU A 31 2.33 -3.35 15.84
C LEU A 31 2.99 -2.78 14.58
N VAL A 32 4.23 -3.18 14.30
CA VAL A 32 5.00 -2.68 13.15
C VAL A 32 4.38 -3.15 11.84
N MET A 33 3.95 -4.40 11.76
CA MET A 33 3.28 -4.91 10.55
C MET A 33 1.87 -4.35 10.37
N PHE A 34 1.13 -4.15 11.47
CA PHE A 34 -0.18 -3.55 11.36
C PHE A 34 -0.09 -2.09 10.88
N LEU A 35 0.74 -1.27 11.54
CA LEU A 35 0.97 0.12 11.14
C LEU A 35 1.63 0.22 9.76
N GLY A 36 2.59 -0.64 9.45
CA GLY A 36 3.24 -0.71 8.14
C GLY A 36 2.25 -1.02 7.03
N GLY A 37 1.30 -1.93 7.27
CA GLY A 37 0.24 -2.24 6.31
C GLY A 37 -0.76 -1.09 6.12
N ILE A 38 -1.12 -0.37 7.19
CA ILE A 38 -1.93 0.86 7.10
C ILE A 38 -1.22 1.91 6.22
N LEU A 39 0.07 2.15 6.47
CA LEU A 39 0.85 3.11 5.68
C LEU A 39 0.98 2.68 4.23
N ALA A 40 1.21 1.39 3.96
CA ALA A 40 1.28 0.83 2.61
C ALA A 40 -0.05 1.03 1.85
N VAL A 41 -1.19 0.79 2.49
CA VAL A 41 -2.52 1.06 1.92
C VAL A 41 -2.71 2.55 1.64
N GLY A 42 -2.34 3.42 2.58
CA GLY A 42 -2.41 4.88 2.40
C GLY A 42 -1.59 5.37 1.20
N VAL A 43 -0.37 4.87 1.05
CA VAL A 43 0.51 5.18 -0.10
C VAL A 43 -0.08 4.63 -1.40
N ALA A 44 -0.61 3.41 -1.39
CA ALA A 44 -1.21 2.79 -2.57
C ALA A 44 -2.37 3.62 -3.13
N VAL A 45 -3.20 4.22 -2.27
CA VAL A 45 -4.29 5.12 -2.67
C VAL A 45 -3.77 6.50 -3.10
N ALA A 46 -2.70 7.00 -2.46
CA ALA A 46 -2.12 8.29 -2.78
C ALA A 46 -1.47 8.35 -4.18
N ILE A 47 -0.87 7.25 -4.65
CA ILE A 47 -0.19 7.17 -5.96
C ILE A 47 -1.13 7.56 -7.13
N PRO A 48 -2.29 6.91 -7.34
CA PRO A 48 -3.21 7.27 -8.41
C PRO A 48 -3.92 8.60 -8.18
N ALA A 49 -4.22 8.95 -6.92
CA ALA A 49 -4.97 10.15 -6.59
C ALA A 49 -4.14 11.45 -6.75
N HIS A 50 -2.87 11.44 -6.34
CA HIS A 50 -2.04 12.65 -6.24
C HIS A 50 -0.78 12.62 -7.10
N LEU A 51 -0.12 11.47 -7.21
CA LEU A 51 1.20 11.38 -7.84
C LEU A 51 1.11 11.28 -9.37
N LEU A 52 0.19 10.45 -9.87
CA LEU A 52 -0.05 10.26 -11.30
C LEU A 52 -0.57 11.53 -12.00
N LYS A 53 -1.34 12.37 -11.30
CA LYS A 53 -1.80 13.68 -11.83
C LYS A 53 -0.66 14.67 -12.08
N ARG A 54 0.49 14.50 -11.44
CA ARG A 54 1.64 15.43 -11.55
C ARG A 54 2.70 14.99 -12.55
N ILE A 55 2.78 13.69 -12.85
CA ILE A 55 3.79 13.13 -13.77
C ILE A 55 3.33 13.20 -15.24
N ASP A 56 2.01 13.24 -15.48
CA ASP A 56 1.40 13.27 -16.82
C ASP A 56 1.29 14.71 -17.39
N ARG A 57 2.19 15.63 -17.00
CA ARG A 57 2.18 17.05 -17.40
C ARG A 57 3.39 17.42 -18.25
#